data_AF-A0A2A7VQR7-F1
#
_entry.id   AF-A0A2A7VQR7-F1
#
_cell.length_a   1.000
_cell.length_b   1.000
_cell.length_c   1.000
_cell.angle_alpha   90.00
_cell.angle_beta   90.00
_cell.angle_gamma   90.00
#
_symmetry.space_group_name_H-M   'P 1'
#
loop_
_entity.id
_entity.type
_entity.pdbx_description
1 polymer ?
#
loop_
_entity_poly.entity_id
_entity_poly.type
_entity_poly.pdbx_seq_one_letter_code
_entity_poly.pdbx_strand_id
1 'polypeptide(L)'
;RIGSNGTMIDKTIFIQTFVYFSLPVILALIHSIVGIYVINNFINAIQPTDITLPALMTGLVFLVVYVGYFYTTYVGYKNIVKSNT
;
A
#
# COMPACT_ATOMS: atom_id res chain seq x y z
N ARG A 1 -9.19 20.60 -23.89
CA ARG A 1 -9.62 20.64 -22.46
C ARG A 1 -11.12 20.93 -22.40
N ILE A 2 -11.91 20.04 -21.80
CA ILE A 2 -13.38 20.19 -21.63
C ILE A 2 -13.75 20.91 -20.32
N GLY A 3 -13.00 21.97 -19.96
CA GLY A 3 -13.29 22.81 -18.78
C GLY A 3 -12.54 22.48 -17.48
N SER A 4 -11.65 21.49 -17.45
CA SER A 4 -10.83 21.19 -16.26
C SER A 4 -9.59 22.09 -16.14
N ASN A 5 -9.38 22.70 -14.97
CA ASN A 5 -8.17 23.47 -14.65
C ASN A 5 -7.06 22.57 -14.07
N GLY A 6 -5.81 23.07 -14.07
CA GLY A 6 -4.64 22.29 -13.64
C GLY A 6 -4.74 21.77 -12.20
N THR A 7 -5.33 22.55 -11.29
CA THR A 7 -5.53 22.17 -9.88
C THR A 7 -6.49 20.98 -9.74
N MET A 8 -7.56 20.93 -10.53
CA MET A 8 -8.51 19.80 -10.54
C MET A 8 -7.85 18.52 -11.09
N ILE A 9 -6.98 18.66 -12.09
CA ILE A 9 -6.21 17.55 -12.66
C ILE A 9 -5.25 16.98 -11.60
N ASP A 10 -4.42 17.83 -10.98
CA ASP A 10 -3.47 17.44 -9.95
C ASP A 10 -4.15 16.75 -8.74
N LYS A 11 -5.30 17.28 -8.31
CA LYS A 11 -6.11 16.69 -7.24
C LYS A 11 -6.65 15.32 -7.61
N THR A 12 -7.16 15.18 -8.84
CA THR A 12 -7.72 13.90 -9.33
C THR A 12 -6.64 12.84 -9.43
N ILE A 13 -5.46 13.17 -9.97
CA ILE A 13 -4.31 12.27 -10.04
C ILE A 13 -3.96 11.75 -8.65
N PHE A 14 -3.83 12.64 -7.65
CA PHE A 14 -3.51 12.23 -6.29
C PHE A 14 -4.56 11.29 -5.69
N ILE A 15 -5.85 11.68 -5.73
CA ILE A 15 -6.93 10.90 -5.11
C ILE A 15 -7.06 9.53 -5.78
N GLN A 16 -7.02 9.48 -7.11
CA GLN A 16 -7.12 8.20 -7.83
C GLN A 16 -5.96 7.29 -7.45
N THR A 17 -4.71 7.75 -7.59
CA THR A 17 -3.55 6.93 -7.25
C THR A 17 -3.58 6.50 -5.78
N PHE A 18 -3.98 7.38 -4.86
CA PHE A 18 -4.08 7.06 -3.44
C PHE A 18 -5.14 6.00 -3.16
N VAL A 19 -6.34 6.12 -3.72
CA VAL A 19 -7.42 5.12 -3.52
C VAL A 19 -7.02 3.77 -4.12
N TYR A 20 -6.48 3.76 -5.34
CA TYR A 20 -6.07 2.51 -5.99
C TYR A 20 -4.95 1.76 -5.25
N PHE A 21 -4.07 2.49 -4.55
CA PHE A 21 -2.97 1.88 -3.81
C PHE A 21 -3.32 1.57 -2.34
N SER A 22 -4.14 2.39 -1.69
CA SER A 22 -4.53 2.16 -0.29
C SER A 22 -5.43 0.94 -0.13
N LEU A 23 -6.36 0.71 -1.06
CA LEU A 23 -7.31 -0.41 -0.98
C LEU A 23 -6.60 -1.78 -0.90
N PRO A 24 -5.65 -2.14 -1.80
CA PRO A 24 -4.90 -3.39 -1.67
C PRO A 24 -4.09 -3.50 -0.39
N VAL A 25 -3.45 -2.41 0.08
CA VAL A 25 -2.64 -2.43 1.31
C VAL A 25 -3.52 -2.70 2.52
N ILE A 26 -4.66 -2.02 2.63
CA ILE A 26 -5.60 -2.24 3.73
C ILE A 26 -6.05 -3.71 3.75
N LEU A 27 -6.39 -4.26 2.58
CA LEU A 27 -6.78 -5.66 2.47
C LEU A 27 -5.62 -6.60 2.87
N ALA A 28 -4.40 -6.32 2.43
CA ALA A 28 -3.21 -7.09 2.77
C ALA A 28 -2.91 -7.05 4.28
N LEU A 29 -3.08 -5.91 4.94
CA LEU A 29 -2.88 -5.76 6.39
C LEU A 29 -3.92 -6.57 7.16
N ILE A 30 -5.20 -6.46 6.81
CA ILE A 30 -6.27 -7.26 7.43
C ILE A 30 -6.00 -8.75 7.24
N HIS A 31 -5.66 -9.16 6.01
CA HIS A 31 -5.35 -10.55 5.69
C HIS A 31 -4.14 -11.06 6.49
N SER A 32 -3.10 -10.25 6.62
CA SER A 32 -1.89 -10.60 7.38
C SER A 32 -2.18 -10.77 8.86
N ILE A 33 -2.99 -9.90 9.47
CA ILE A 33 -3.38 -10.01 10.89
C ILE A 33 -4.10 -11.34 11.14
N VAL A 34 -5.08 -11.69 10.31
CA VAL A 34 -5.83 -12.94 10.43
C VAL A 34 -4.91 -14.15 10.20
N GLY A 35 -4.06 -14.10 9.18
CA GLY A 35 -3.11 -15.16 8.88
C GLY A 35 -2.12 -15.41 10.03
N ILE A 36 -1.49 -14.35 10.53
CA ILE A 36 -0.56 -14.43 11.66
C ILE A 36 -1.25 -15.00 12.89
N TYR A 37 -2.48 -14.58 13.20
CA TYR A 37 -3.24 -15.13 14.32
C TYR A 37 -3.46 -16.65 14.20
N VAL A 38 -3.90 -17.12 13.03
CA VAL A 38 -4.13 -18.54 12.77
C VAL A 38 -2.83 -19.35 12.84
N ILE A 39 -1.77 -18.89 12.19
CA ILE A 39 -0.46 -19.56 12.21
C ILE A 39 0.13 -19.57 13.62
N ASN A 40 0.05 -18.46 14.36
CA ASN A 40 0.59 -18.37 15.72
C ASN A 40 -0.11 -19.36 16.65
N ASN A 41 -1.43 -19.52 16.55
CA ASN A 41 -2.15 -20.53 17.33
C ASN A 41 -1.76 -21.96 16.93
N PHE A 42 -1.60 -22.22 15.63
CA PHE A 42 -1.19 -23.54 15.13
C PHE A 42 0.21 -23.92 15.59
N ILE A 43 1.19 -23.01 15.46
CA ILE A 43 2.58 -23.31 15.86
C ILE A 43 2.68 -23.45 17.38
N ASN A 44 2.05 -22.57 18.18
CA ASN A 44 2.10 -22.66 19.64
C ASN A 44 1.52 -23.97 20.20
N ALA A 45 0.63 -24.65 19.46
CA ALA A 45 0.14 -25.99 19.84
C ALA A 45 1.21 -27.09 19.67
N ILE A 46 2.22 -26.87 18.82
CA ILE A 46 3.30 -27.83 18.53
C ILE A 46 4.57 -27.44 19.31
N GLN A 47 4.93 -26.16 19.27
CA GLN A 47 6.09 -25.57 19.93
C GLN A 47 5.76 -24.12 20.31
N PRO A 48 5.94 -23.71 21.58
CA PRO A 48 5.78 -22.31 21.96
C PRO A 48 6.81 -21.44 21.24
N THR A 49 6.34 -20.65 20.28
CA THR A 49 7.16 -19.71 19.49
C THR A 49 6.42 -18.41 19.30
N ASP A 50 7.12 -17.29 19.48
CA ASP A 50 6.61 -15.95 19.19
C ASP A 50 7.09 -15.52 17.79
N ILE A 51 6.13 -15.21 16.90
CA ILE A 51 6.39 -14.76 15.53
C ILE A 51 6.07 -13.26 15.33
N THR A 52 5.67 -12.54 16.38
CA THR A 52 5.23 -11.15 16.29
C THR A 52 6.35 -10.23 15.81
N LEU A 53 7.57 -10.37 16.35
CA LEU A 53 8.70 -9.52 15.95
C LEU A 53 9.13 -9.77 14.48
N PRO A 54 9.35 -11.01 14.01
CA PRO A 54 9.60 -11.28 12.59
C PRO A 54 8.50 -10.78 11.66
N ALA A 55 7.23 -10.93 12.06
CA ALA A 55 6.10 -10.44 11.27
C ALA A 55 6.08 -8.91 11.19
N LEU A 56 6.38 -8.21 12.29
CA LEU A 56 6.50 -6.76 12.31
C LEU A 56 7.62 -6.26 11.38
N MET A 57 8.80 -6.90 11.44
CA MET A 57 9.93 -6.55 10.55
C MET A 57 9.55 -6.74 9.08
N THR A 58 8.88 -7.85 8.76
CA THR A 58 8.40 -8.12 7.39
C THR A 58 7.39 -7.06 6.94
N GLY A 59 6.45 -6.69 7.81
CA GLY A 59 5.47 -5.63 7.53
C GLY A 59 6.10 -4.25 7.30
N LEU A 60 7.15 -3.91 8.06
CA LEU A 60 7.88 -2.65 7.87
C LEU A 60 8.62 -2.61 6.53
N VAL A 61 9.33 -3.68 6.16
CA VAL A 61 10.02 -3.77 4.86
C VAL A 61 9.01 -3.67 3.72
N PHE A 62 7.88 -4.38 3.82
CA PHE A 62 6.78 -4.29 2.86
C PHE A 62 6.30 -2.85 2.71
N LEU A 63 6.02 -2.14 3.81
CA LEU A 63 5.55 -0.75 3.78
C LEU A 63 6.55 0.19 3.10
N VAL A 64 7.84 0.07 3.39
CA VAL A 64 8.89 0.91 2.78
C VAL A 64 8.90 0.74 1.26
N VAL A 65 8.93 -0.51 0.79
CA VAL A 65 8.92 -0.81 -0.65
C VAL A 65 7.63 -0.31 -1.30
N TYR A 66 6.49 -0.52 -0.64
CA TYR A 66 5.18 -0.14 -1.17
C TYR A 66 5.01 1.39 -1.28
N VAL A 67 5.46 2.15 -0.28
CA VAL A 67 5.46 3.61 -0.31
C VAL A 67 6.36 4.14 -1.43
N GLY A 68 7.53 3.53 -1.62
CA GLY A 68 8.41 3.84 -2.75
C GLY A 68 7.71 3.63 -4.09
N TYR A 69 7.04 2.48 -4.25
CA TYR A 69 6.27 2.18 -5.46
C TYR A 69 5.13 3.20 -5.68
N PHE A 70 4.32 3.49 -4.65
CA PHE A 70 3.27 4.52 -4.69
C PHE A 70 3.81 5.89 -5.15
N TYR A 71 4.92 6.33 -4.57
CA TYR A 71 5.52 7.62 -4.91
C TYR A 71 5.94 7.68 -6.37
N THR A 72 6.64 6.64 -6.86
CA THR A 72 7.08 6.58 -8.26
C THR A 72 5.89 6.57 -9.22
N THR A 73 4.81 5.85 -8.91
CA THR A 73 3.59 5.84 -9.72
C THR A 73 2.88 7.19 -9.71
N TYR A 74 2.75 7.85 -8.57
CA TYR A 74 2.15 9.18 -8.47
C TYR A 74 2.90 10.21 -9.31
N VAL A 75 4.23 10.27 -9.16
CA VAL A 75 5.09 11.21 -9.90
C VAL A 75 5.06 10.89 -11.40
N GLY A 76 5.16 9.60 -11.77
CA GLY A 76 5.08 9.16 -13.15
C GLY A 76 3.75 9.57 -13.80
N TYR A 77 2.62 9.28 -13.15
CA TYR A 77 1.30 9.64 -13.66
C TYR A 77 1.14 11.16 -13.79
N LYS A 78 1.60 11.92 -12.78
CA LYS A 78 1.59 13.39 -12.82
C LYS A 78 2.39 13.95 -13.98
N ASN A 79 3.59 13.41 -14.24
CA ASN A 79 4.47 13.86 -15.31
C ASN A 79 3.89 13.53 -16.69
N ILE A 80 3.31 12.34 -16.88
CA ILE A 80 2.65 11.95 -18.13
C ILE A 80 1.47 12.87 -18.43
N VAL A 81 0.63 13.17 -17.43
CA VAL A 81 -0.51 14.07 -17.68
C VAL A 81 -0.01 15.48 -18.02
N LYS A 82 0.98 16.00 -17.28
CA LYS A 82 1.58 17.32 -17.57
C LYS A 82 2.24 17.41 -18.94
N SER A 83 2.87 16.35 -19.44
CA SER A 83 3.49 16.37 -20.77
C SER A 83 2.47 16.35 -21.91
N ASN A 84 1.23 15.95 -21.63
CA ASN A 84 0.14 15.84 -22.60
C ASN A 84 -0.92 16.96 -22.45
N THR A 85 -0.70 17.95 -21.58
CA THR A 85 -1.62 19.09 -21.33
C THR A 85 -0.92 20.41 -21.47
#